data_AF-A0A662NWL6-F1
#
_entry.id   AF-A0A662NWL6-F1
#
_cell.length_a   1.000
_cell.length_b   1.000
_cell.length_c   1.000
_cell.angle_alpha   90.00
_cell.angle_beta   90.00
_cell.angle_gamma   90.00
#
_symmetry.space_group_name_H-M   'P 1'
#
loop_
_entity.id
_entity.type
_entity.pdbx_description
1 polymer ?
#
loop_
_entity_poly.entity_id
_entity_poly.type
_entity_poly.pdbx_seq_one_letter_code
_entity_poly.pdbx_strand_id
1 'polypeptide(L)'
;MLSKIFYPSSVAVVGASRTRGKIGNEILRNLIYSGYRGGIYPVNPNAEAILGLKAYPTVKEIPYSVDLAIIAVPAKIVPSIMKDCVEKGVKGAVIISSGFSEV
;
A
#
# COMPACT_ATOMS: atom_id res chain seq x y z
N MET A 1 21.45 2.71 -2.74
CA MET A 1 20.52 1.61 -2.41
C MET A 1 19.34 2.15 -1.60
N LEU A 2 18.39 2.84 -2.25
CA LEU A 2 17.04 3.24 -1.75
C LEU A 2 16.11 3.59 -2.94
N SER A 3 16.53 3.29 -4.18
CA SER A 3 15.88 3.77 -5.40
C SER A 3 14.43 3.34 -5.49
N LYS A 4 14.08 2.16 -4.96
CA LYS A 4 12.69 1.66 -4.93
C LYS A 4 11.78 2.38 -3.93
N ILE A 5 12.34 3.17 -3.01
CA ILE A 5 11.55 4.06 -2.14
C ILE A 5 11.25 5.38 -2.85
N PHE A 6 12.24 5.97 -3.53
CA PHE A 6 12.10 7.28 -4.18
C PHE A 6 11.53 7.23 -5.60
N TYR A 7 11.82 6.15 -6.33
CA TYR A 7 11.45 5.94 -7.73
C TYR A 7 10.89 4.52 -7.95
N PRO A 8 9.83 4.10 -7.23
CA PRO A 8 9.17 2.84 -7.51
C PRO A 8 8.54 2.86 -8.92
N SER A 9 8.51 1.71 -9.58
CA SER A 9 7.71 1.49 -10.78
C SER A 9 6.31 0.98 -10.43
N SER A 10 6.09 0.52 -9.20
CA SER A 10 4.78 0.12 -8.69
C SER A 10 4.64 0.30 -7.17
N VAL A 11 3.45 0.70 -6.73
CA VAL A 11 3.13 0.96 -5.32
C VAL A 11 1.88 0.18 -4.93
N ALA A 12 1.97 -0.61 -3.86
CA ALA A 12 0.83 -1.16 -3.16
C ALA A 12 0.43 -0.25 -1.99
N VAL A 13 -0.85 0.11 -1.89
CA VAL A 13 -1.38 0.91 -0.77
C VAL A 13 -2.19 -0.01 0.14
N VAL A 14 -1.56 -0.49 1.21
CA VAL A 14 -2.18 -1.39 2.20
C VAL A 14 -2.97 -0.59 3.22
N GLY A 15 -4.26 -0.91 3.36
CA GLY A 15 -5.20 -0.09 4.11
C GLY A 15 -5.88 0.99 3.25
N ALA A 16 -5.80 0.87 1.91
CA ALA A 16 -6.60 1.68 1.01
C ALA A 16 -8.09 1.58 1.37
N SER A 17 -8.86 2.65 1.18
CA SER A 17 -10.29 2.66 1.56
C SER A 17 -11.13 3.39 0.53
N ARG A 18 -12.43 3.07 0.45
CA ARG A 18 -13.44 3.84 -0.30
C ARG A 18 -13.87 5.11 0.43
N THR A 19 -13.64 5.18 1.74
CA THR A 19 -14.04 6.31 2.58
C THR A 19 -13.04 7.45 2.44
N ARG A 20 -13.49 8.60 1.92
CA ARG A 20 -12.72 9.84 1.87
C ARG A 20 -12.31 10.29 3.27
N GLY A 21 -11.12 10.88 3.41
CA GLY A 21 -10.56 11.32 4.69
C GLY A 21 -9.85 10.22 5.48
N LYS A 22 -10.01 8.94 5.14
CA LYS A 22 -9.14 7.89 5.69
C LYS A 22 -7.76 7.97 5.05
N ILE A 23 -6.71 7.78 5.86
CA ILE A 23 -5.30 7.90 5.44
C ILE A 23 -5.01 7.10 4.16
N GLY A 24 -5.38 5.82 4.09
CA GLY A 24 -5.16 5.00 2.90
C GLY A 24 -5.95 5.44 1.66
N ASN A 25 -7.10 6.11 1.81
CA ASN A 25 -7.79 6.74 0.69
C ASN A 25 -7.05 7.98 0.21
N GLU A 26 -6.62 8.86 1.12
CA GLU A 26 -5.92 10.09 0.76
C GLU A 26 -4.55 9.80 0.11
N ILE A 27 -3.81 8.78 0.58
CA ILE A 27 -2.57 8.32 -0.08
C ILE A 27 -2.85 7.88 -1.53
N LEU A 28 -3.88 7.07 -1.73
CA LEU A 28 -4.25 6.59 -3.06
C LEU A 28 -4.67 7.75 -3.98
N ARG A 29 -5.48 8.69 -3.47
CA ARG A 29 -5.86 9.91 -4.18
C ARG A 29 -4.62 10.71 -4.59
N ASN A 30 -3.69 10.92 -3.67
CA ASN A 30 -2.47 11.70 -3.93
C ASN A 30 -1.64 11.07 -5.03
N LEU A 31 -1.45 9.74 -5.03
CA LEU A 31 -0.74 9.05 -6.11
C LEU A 31 -1.41 9.28 -7.48
N ILE A 32 -2.74 9.13 -7.55
CA ILE A 32 -3.50 9.28 -8.79
C ILE A 32 -3.47 10.73 -9.28
N TYR A 33 -3.85 11.69 -8.44
CA TYR A 33 -4.01 13.10 -8.83
C TYR A 33 -2.68 13.83 -9.02
N SER A 34 -1.59 13.34 -8.40
CA SER A 34 -0.23 13.86 -8.69
C SER A 34 0.36 13.27 -9.96
N GLY A 35 -0.36 12.40 -10.67
CA GLY A 35 0.05 11.85 -11.96
C GLY A 35 1.14 10.77 -11.86
N TYR A 36 1.18 9.99 -10.76
CA TYR A 36 2.10 8.85 -10.66
C TYR A 36 1.84 7.87 -11.81
N ARG A 37 2.89 7.58 -12.57
CA ARG A 37 2.79 6.80 -13.83
C ARG A 37 3.06 5.30 -13.66
N GLY A 38 3.50 4.88 -12.48
CA GLY A 38 3.73 3.47 -12.18
C GLY A 38 2.44 2.73 -11.85
N GLY A 39 2.54 1.42 -11.62
CA GLY A 39 1.41 0.60 -11.18
C GLY A 39 0.92 1.03 -9.79
N ILE A 40 -0.39 1.24 -9.64
CA ILE A 40 -1.01 1.57 -8.34
C ILE A 40 -1.95 0.42 -7.96
N TYR A 41 -1.70 -0.21 -6.82
CA TYR A 41 -2.45 -1.38 -6.35
C TYR A 41 -3.06 -1.12 -4.96
N PRO A 42 -4.34 -0.73 -4.87
CA PRO A 42 -5.05 -0.68 -3.60
C PRO A 42 -5.13 -2.07 -2.98
N VAL A 43 -4.84 -2.19 -1.68
CA VAL A 43 -5.01 -3.44 -0.92
C VAL A 43 -6.03 -3.23 0.18
N ASN A 44 -7.16 -3.94 0.06
CA ASN A 44 -8.29 -3.94 0.97
C ASN A 44 -9.12 -5.22 0.79
N PRO A 45 -9.28 -6.07 1.83
CA PRO A 45 -10.06 -7.31 1.74
C PRO A 45 -11.56 -7.13 1.53
N ASN A 46 -12.10 -5.94 1.75
CA ASN A 46 -13.53 -5.63 1.70
C ASN A 46 -13.93 -4.75 0.50
N ALA A 47 -13.05 -4.62 -0.49
CA ALA A 47 -13.33 -3.84 -1.69
C ALA A 47 -12.76 -4.52 -2.93
N GLU A 48 -13.57 -4.63 -3.97
CA GLU A 48 -13.12 -5.10 -5.29
C GLU A 48 -12.48 -3.97 -6.11
N ALA A 49 -12.89 -2.72 -5.85
CA ALA A 49 -12.34 -1.54 -6.49
C ALA A 49 -12.35 -0.31 -5.56
N ILE A 50 -11.35 0.57 -5.73
CA ILE A 50 -11.23 1.84 -5.01
C ILE A 50 -10.75 2.91 -6.01
N LEU A 51 -11.51 4.00 -6.15
CA LEU A 51 -11.22 5.10 -7.08
C LEU A 51 -11.03 4.62 -8.54
N GLY A 52 -11.81 3.62 -8.96
CA GLY A 52 -11.74 3.05 -10.31
C GLY A 52 -10.58 2.07 -10.54
N LEU A 53 -9.72 1.85 -9.55
CA LEU A 53 -8.64 0.86 -9.61
C LEU A 53 -9.10 -0.45 -8.94
N LYS A 54 -8.73 -1.60 -9.55
CA LYS A 54 -8.93 -2.91 -8.95
C LYS A 54 -8.19 -3.00 -7.61
N ALA A 55 -8.90 -3.38 -6.56
CA ALA A 55 -8.34 -3.62 -5.24
C ALA A 55 -8.10 -5.13 -5.03
N TYR A 56 -7.07 -5.44 -4.25
CA TYR A 56 -6.69 -6.82 -3.94
C TYR A 56 -6.87 -7.06 -2.44
N PRO A 57 -7.29 -8.27 -2.01
CA PRO A 57 -7.47 -8.53 -0.58
C PRO A 57 -6.17 -8.49 0.21
N THR A 58 -5.09 -9.00 -0.39
CA THR A 58 -3.73 -8.99 0.16
C THR A 58 -2.69 -8.53 -0.86
N VAL A 59 -1.50 -8.16 -0.40
CA VAL A 59 -0.36 -7.80 -1.28
C VAL A 59 0.07 -9.00 -2.15
N LYS A 60 -0.12 -10.23 -1.67
CA LYS A 60 0.30 -11.46 -2.36
C LYS A 60 -0.51 -11.72 -3.62
N GLU A 61 -1.78 -11.33 -3.61
CA GLU A 61 -2.72 -11.55 -4.71
C GLU A 61 -2.57 -10.57 -5.87
N ILE A 62 -1.74 -9.53 -5.72
CA ILE A 62 -1.40 -8.64 -6.84
C ILE A 62 -0.63 -9.48 -7.87
N PRO A 63 -1.07 -9.65 -9.12
CA PRO A 63 -0.39 -10.52 -10.08
C PRO A 63 0.92 -9.91 -10.64
N TYR A 64 1.18 -8.64 -10.32
CA TYR A 64 2.33 -7.87 -10.80
C TYR A 64 3.42 -7.76 -9.72
N SER A 65 4.60 -7.28 -10.11
CA SER A 65 5.65 -6.90 -9.17
C SER A 65 5.26 -5.66 -8.38
N VAL A 66 5.68 -5.62 -7.11
CA VAL A 66 5.45 -4.49 -6.20
C VAL A 66 6.81 -3.99 -5.72
N ASP A 67 7.17 -2.77 -6.10
CA ASP A 67 8.44 -2.18 -5.65
C ASP A 67 8.32 -1.63 -4.22
N LEU A 68 7.23 -0.91 -3.94
CA LEU A 68 7.00 -0.22 -2.68
C LEU A 68 5.62 -0.59 -2.09
N ALA A 69 5.58 -0.90 -0.79
CA ALA A 69 4.33 -0.99 -0.04
C ALA A 69 4.20 0.22 0.90
N ILE A 70 3.12 0.98 0.78
CA ILE A 70 2.73 2.01 1.76
C ILE A 70 1.67 1.41 2.67
N ILE A 71 1.95 1.34 3.96
CA ILE A 71 1.17 0.59 4.94
C ILE A 71 0.48 1.56 5.91
N ALA A 72 -0.84 1.64 5.82
CA ALA A 72 -1.69 2.53 6.61
C ALA A 72 -2.82 1.73 7.30
N VAL A 73 -2.42 0.78 8.15
CA VAL A 73 -3.33 -0.13 8.90
C VAL A 73 -3.03 -0.07 10.40
N PRO A 74 -3.88 -0.59 11.30
CA PRO A 74 -3.54 -0.62 12.74
C PRO A 74 -2.20 -1.33 13.01
N ALA A 75 -1.38 -0.77 13.92
CA ALA A 75 -0.03 -1.28 14.22
C ALA A 75 0.02 -2.80 14.48
N LYS A 76 -0.97 -3.31 15.22
CA LYS A 76 -1.10 -4.73 15.58
C LYS A 76 -1.06 -5.70 14.39
N ILE A 77 -1.47 -5.28 13.20
CA ILE A 77 -1.47 -6.14 12.00
C ILE A 77 -0.30 -5.88 11.04
N VAL A 78 0.49 -4.83 11.27
CA VAL A 78 1.64 -4.48 10.42
C VAL A 78 2.65 -5.64 10.31
N PRO A 79 3.03 -6.38 11.38
CA PRO A 79 3.95 -7.51 11.25
C PRO A 79 3.46 -8.60 10.29
N SER A 80 2.15 -8.86 10.24
CA SER A 80 1.56 -9.82 9.29
C SER A 80 1.66 -9.32 7.85
N ILE A 81 1.35 -8.04 7.61
CA ILE A 81 1.49 -7.42 6.29
C ILE A 81 2.95 -7.42 5.84
N MET A 82 3.90 -7.19 6.76
CA MET A 82 5.32 -7.23 6.43
C MET A 82 5.75 -8.63 5.99
N LYS A 83 5.24 -9.70 6.60
CA LYS A 83 5.48 -11.07 6.13
C LYS A 83 4.96 -11.27 4.70
N ASP A 84 3.74 -10.82 4.42
CA ASP A 84 3.18 -10.88 3.07
C ASP A 84 4.01 -10.09 2.04
N CYS A 85 4.54 -8.92 2.42
CA CYS A 85 5.44 -8.13 1.58
C CYS A 85 6.76 -8.88 1.30
N VAL A 86 7.32 -9.55 2.30
CA VAL A 86 8.54 -10.36 2.14
C VAL A 86 8.28 -11.54 1.20
N GLU A 87 7.18 -12.28 1.40
CA GLU A 87 6.77 -13.38 0.52
C GLU A 87 6.55 -12.92 -0.92
N LYS A 88 5.96 -11.74 -1.11
CA LYS A 88 5.76 -11.12 -2.43
C LYS A 88 7.06 -10.60 -3.07
N GLY A 89 8.13 -10.45 -2.28
CA GLY A 89 9.41 -9.91 -2.72
C GLY A 89 9.42 -8.39 -2.90
N VAL A 90 8.58 -7.67 -2.14
CA VAL A 90 8.53 -6.19 -2.12
C VAL A 90 9.89 -5.61 -1.73
N LYS A 91 10.31 -4.51 -2.38
CA LYS A 91 11.67 -3.96 -2.24
C LYS A 91 11.79 -2.84 -1.19
N GLY A 92 10.69 -2.20 -0.84
CA GLY A 92 10.64 -1.17 0.20
C GLY A 92 9.27 -1.11 0.87
N ALA A 93 9.26 -0.65 2.12
CA ALA A 93 8.03 -0.40 2.87
C ALA A 93 8.08 0.97 3.55
N VAL A 94 6.97 1.69 3.48
CA VAL A 94 6.72 2.93 4.24
C VAL A 94 5.54 2.67 5.16
N ILE A 95 5.79 2.65 6.47
CA ILE A 95 4.77 2.41 7.48
C ILE A 95 4.30 3.77 8.00
N ILE A 96 3.04 4.10 7.72
CA ILE A 96 2.38 5.33 8.17
C ILE A 96 1.73 5.15 9.55
N SER A 97 1.41 3.90 9.89
CA SER A 97 0.83 3.51 11.16
C SER A 97 1.64 4.02 12.35
N SER A 98 0.93 4.51 13.37
CA SER A 98 1.48 4.83 14.69
C SER A 98 1.05 3.79 15.74
N GLY A 99 1.57 3.92 16.95
CA GLY A 99 1.35 3.02 18.08
C GLY A 99 2.42 1.93 18.20
N PHE A 100 3.67 2.27 17.89
CA PHE A 100 4.82 1.39 18.10
C PHE A 100 5.56 1.78 19.38
N SER A 101 6.86 2.08 19.31
CA SER A 101 7.69 2.37 20.48
C SER A 101 7.45 3.76 21.08
N GLU A 102 6.68 4.62 20.40
CA GLU A 102 6.42 5.99 20.80
C GLU A 102 5.22 6.16 21.75
N VAL A 103 4.54 5.07 22.12
CA VAL A 103 3.39 5.04 23.04
C VAL A 103 3.63 4.14 24.24
#